data_AF-A0A372ZRH8-F1
#
_entry.id   AF-A0A372ZRH8-F1
#
_cell.length_a   1.000
_cell.length_b   1.000
_cell.length_c   1.000
_cell.angle_alpha   90.00
_cell.angle_beta   90.00
_cell.angle_gamma   90.00
#
_symmetry.space_group_name_H-M   'P 1'
#
loop_
_entity.id
_entity.type
_entity.pdbx_description
1 polymer ?
#
loop_
_entity_poly.entity_id
_entity_poly.type
_entity_poly.pdbx_seq_one_letter_code
_entity_poly.pdbx_strand_id
1 'polypeptide(L)'
;MEHGNAEQNGPGGLDVVVTTTASDSHTWNLVYLQFLLEEMGHRVTNLGACVPDALLLSECRRAEPDLIVISSVNGHGHQEGLRVIEALRACPELRSTPTVIGGKLGIAGADDPDRERALLAAGFDAVFEDGAAVAGFRAFVGGLRSGVLL
;
A
#
# COMPACT_ATOMS: atom_id res chain seq x y z
N MET A 1 -12.54 -46.54 7.41
CA MET A 1 -11.55 -45.95 8.34
C MET A 1 -10.89 -44.83 7.56
N GLU A 2 -11.34 -43.63 7.83
CA GLU A 2 -11.09 -42.41 7.08
C GLU A 2 -10.00 -41.64 7.84
N HIS A 3 -8.80 -41.56 7.28
CA HIS A 3 -7.77 -40.65 7.77
C HIS A 3 -7.84 -39.39 6.90
N GLY A 4 -8.79 -38.52 7.24
CA GLY A 4 -8.79 -37.14 6.78
C GLY A 4 -7.59 -36.43 7.39
N ASN A 5 -6.57 -36.19 6.57
CA ASN A 5 -5.46 -35.32 6.93
C ASN A 5 -6.02 -33.89 6.94
N ALA A 6 -6.27 -33.35 8.12
CA ALA A 6 -6.58 -31.94 8.29
C ALA A 6 -5.36 -31.13 7.82
N GLU A 7 -5.46 -30.51 6.65
CA GLU A 7 -4.53 -29.47 6.25
C GLU A 7 -4.53 -28.39 7.33
N GLN A 8 -3.40 -28.26 8.01
CA GLN A 8 -3.16 -27.21 9.00
C GLN A 8 -3.06 -25.88 8.26
N ASN A 9 -4.20 -25.23 8.07
CA ASN A 9 -4.28 -23.94 7.40
C ASN A 9 -3.76 -22.87 8.36
N GLY A 10 -2.50 -22.45 8.18
CA GLY A 10 -2.02 -21.20 8.77
C GLY A 10 -2.85 -20.02 8.24
N PRO A 11 -2.80 -18.83 8.87
CA PRO A 11 -3.52 -17.67 8.35
C PRO A 11 -3.03 -17.42 6.91
N GLY A 12 -3.96 -17.41 5.96
CA GLY A 12 -3.68 -17.13 4.56
C GLY A 12 -2.97 -15.78 4.39
N GLY A 13 -2.29 -15.59 3.25
CA GLY A 13 -1.67 -14.30 2.94
C GLY A 13 -2.69 -13.16 2.89
N LEU A 14 -2.24 -11.95 3.25
CA LEU A 14 -2.99 -10.70 3.08
C LEU A 14 -3.48 -10.49 1.64
N ASP A 15 -4.66 -9.90 1.49
CA ASP A 15 -5.18 -9.35 0.25
C ASP A 15 -4.74 -7.88 0.10
N VAL A 16 -3.89 -7.60 -0.88
CA VAL A 16 -3.21 -6.31 -1.03
C VAL A 16 -3.61 -5.64 -2.34
N VAL A 17 -4.04 -4.38 -2.27
CA VAL A 17 -4.23 -3.53 -3.46
C VAL A 17 -2.97 -2.72 -3.72
N VAL A 18 -2.50 -2.71 -4.97
CA VAL A 18 -1.33 -1.92 -5.42
C VAL A 18 -1.76 -1.02 -6.57
N THR A 19 -1.38 0.25 -6.52
CA THR A 19 -1.65 1.24 -7.57
C THR A 19 -0.64 2.39 -7.56
N THR A 20 -0.64 3.23 -8.60
CA THR A 20 -0.01 4.54 -8.53
C THR A 20 -1.01 5.66 -8.24
N THR A 21 -0.51 6.88 -7.99
CA THR A 21 -1.34 8.08 -8.00
C THR A 21 -1.88 8.38 -9.40
N ALA A 22 -2.98 9.14 -9.47
CA ALA A 22 -3.73 9.38 -10.70
C ALA A 22 -2.91 10.02 -11.83
N SER A 23 -1.90 10.84 -11.50
CA SER A 23 -1.03 11.48 -12.48
C SER A 23 0.23 10.67 -12.86
N ASP A 24 0.45 9.51 -12.23
CA ASP A 24 1.68 8.75 -12.37
C ASP A 24 1.50 7.53 -13.29
N SER A 25 2.14 7.55 -14.46
CA SER A 25 2.08 6.51 -15.50
C SER A 25 3.16 5.44 -15.39
N HIS A 26 4.02 5.49 -14.37
CA HIS A 26 5.06 4.49 -14.20
C HIS A 26 4.43 3.16 -13.76
N THR A 27 4.88 2.07 -14.40
CA THR A 27 4.32 0.73 -14.17
C THR A 27 5.34 -0.26 -13.60
N TRP A 28 6.64 0.00 -13.77
CA TRP A 28 7.68 -0.95 -13.33
C TRP A 28 7.74 -1.10 -11.81
N ASN A 29 7.52 0.00 -11.08
CA ASN A 29 7.29 0.01 -9.64
C ASN A 29 6.14 -0.92 -9.23
N LEU A 30 5.03 -0.93 -9.98
CA LEU A 30 3.88 -1.79 -9.67
C LEU A 30 4.19 -3.26 -9.91
N VAL A 31 4.86 -3.60 -11.01
CA VAL A 31 5.29 -4.98 -11.30
C VAL A 31 6.26 -5.47 -10.23
N TYR A 32 7.22 -4.62 -9.83
CA TYR A 32 8.15 -4.94 -8.75
C TYR A 32 7.44 -5.17 -7.41
N LEU A 33 6.54 -4.25 -7.00
CA LEU A 33 5.79 -4.37 -5.77
C LEU A 33 4.89 -5.62 -5.75
N GLN A 34 4.27 -5.95 -6.89
CA GLN A 34 3.48 -7.16 -7.03
C GLN A 34 4.33 -8.41 -6.79
N PHE A 35 5.45 -8.57 -7.50
CA PHE A 35 6.33 -9.72 -7.28
C PHE A 35 6.87 -9.78 -5.85
N LEU A 36 7.26 -8.64 -5.30
CA LEU A 36 7.73 -8.52 -3.92
C LEU A 36 6.71 -9.06 -2.90
N LEU A 37 5.44 -8.66 -3.04
CA LEU A 37 4.35 -9.06 -2.15
C LEU A 37 3.92 -10.51 -2.38
N GLU A 38 3.87 -10.97 -3.63
CA GLU A 38 3.57 -12.36 -3.98
C GLU A 38 4.65 -13.32 -3.47
N GLU A 39 5.94 -12.94 -3.56
CA GLU A 39 7.06 -13.68 -2.96
C GLU A 39 6.96 -13.77 -1.43
N MET A 40 6.34 -12.77 -0.79
CA MET A 40 6.04 -12.79 0.65
C MET A 40 4.81 -13.63 1.00
N GLY A 41 4.12 -14.20 0.00
CA GLY A 41 2.98 -15.08 0.16
C GLY A 41 1.62 -14.36 0.18
N HIS A 42 1.55 -13.10 -0.27
CA HIS A 42 0.32 -12.31 -0.31
C HIS A 42 -0.40 -12.42 -1.66
N ARG A 43 -1.71 -12.13 -1.67
CA ARG A 43 -2.51 -12.00 -2.89
C ARG A 43 -2.56 -10.54 -3.30
N VAL A 44 -2.25 -10.23 -4.56
CA VAL A 44 -2.14 -8.85 -5.03
C VAL A 44 -3.19 -8.54 -6.09
N THR A 45 -4.00 -7.52 -5.83
CA THR A 45 -4.83 -6.84 -6.83
C THR A 45 -4.10 -5.59 -7.31
N ASN A 46 -3.44 -5.69 -8.45
CA ASN A 46 -2.75 -4.57 -9.07
C ASN A 46 -3.73 -3.79 -9.96
N LEU A 47 -4.17 -2.61 -9.50
CA LEU A 47 -5.11 -1.75 -10.24
C LEU A 47 -4.44 -1.01 -11.41
N GLY A 48 -3.11 -1.09 -11.52
CA GLY A 48 -2.35 -0.40 -12.54
C GLY A 48 -2.04 1.05 -12.19
N ALA A 49 -1.56 1.76 -13.20
CA ALA A 49 -1.11 3.13 -13.11
C ALA A 49 -2.21 4.13 -13.49
N CYS A 50 -2.06 5.40 -13.10
CA CYS A 50 -3.00 6.49 -13.38
C CYS A 50 -4.44 6.20 -12.92
N VAL A 51 -4.62 5.49 -11.81
CA VAL A 51 -5.97 5.15 -11.30
C VAL A 51 -6.59 6.39 -10.66
N PRO A 52 -7.77 6.85 -11.12
CA PRO A 52 -8.46 7.96 -10.47
C PRO A 52 -8.92 7.58 -9.06
N ASP A 53 -8.88 8.52 -8.13
CA ASP A 53 -9.24 8.28 -6.72
C ASP A 53 -10.62 7.62 -6.55
N ALA A 54 -11.62 8.08 -7.31
CA ALA A 54 -12.97 7.50 -7.24
C ALA A 54 -12.99 6.02 -7.64
N LEU A 55 -12.17 5.62 -8.61
CA LEU A 55 -12.02 4.22 -9.01
C LEU A 55 -11.29 3.44 -7.92
N LEU A 56 -10.18 3.97 -7.39
CA LEU A 56 -9.46 3.37 -6.26
C LEU A 56 -10.39 3.09 -5.08
N LEU A 57 -11.16 4.09 -4.62
CA LEU A 57 -12.12 3.93 -3.53
C LEU A 57 -13.16 2.84 -3.86
N SER A 58 -13.73 2.85 -5.07
CA SER A 58 -14.74 1.87 -5.45
C SER A 58 -14.20 0.43 -5.48
N GLU A 59 -12.97 0.25 -5.96
CA GLU A 59 -12.33 -1.06 -6.03
C GLU A 59 -11.91 -1.55 -4.65
N CYS A 60 -11.34 -0.69 -3.81
CA CYS A 60 -11.00 -1.04 -2.43
C CYS A 60 -12.24 -1.39 -1.60
N ARG A 61 -13.36 -0.68 -1.77
CA ARG A 61 -14.63 -1.04 -1.08
C ARG A 61 -15.18 -2.39 -1.53
N ARG A 62 -14.96 -2.76 -2.79
CA ARG A 62 -15.40 -4.04 -3.36
C ARG A 62 -14.48 -5.19 -2.93
N ALA A 63 -13.18 -4.94 -2.86
CA ALA A 63 -12.17 -5.93 -2.56
C ALA A 63 -11.94 -6.13 -1.06
N GLU A 64 -12.27 -5.13 -0.23
CA GLU A 64 -12.01 -5.10 1.22
C GLU A 64 -10.58 -5.54 1.58
N PRO A 65 -9.54 -4.88 1.01
CA PRO A 65 -8.17 -5.36 1.17
C PRO A 65 -7.66 -5.18 2.59
N ASP A 66 -6.73 -6.05 2.99
CA ASP A 66 -5.99 -5.93 4.25
C ASP A 66 -4.93 -4.82 4.20
N LEU A 67 -4.49 -4.42 2.99
CA LEU A 67 -3.48 -3.39 2.79
C LEU A 67 -3.67 -2.67 1.44
N ILE A 68 -3.52 -1.34 1.44
CA ILE A 68 -3.45 -0.51 0.24
C ILE A 68 -2.03 0.06 0.12
N VAL A 69 -1.38 -0.18 -1.02
CA VAL A 69 -0.03 0.29 -1.34
C VAL A 69 -0.09 1.26 -2.50
N ILE A 70 0.23 2.53 -2.23
CA ILE A 70 0.27 3.59 -3.24
C ILE A 70 1.73 3.85 -3.62
N SER A 71 2.07 3.70 -4.89
CA SER A 71 3.39 4.05 -5.40
C SER A 71 3.34 5.36 -6.18
N SER A 72 4.31 6.24 -5.95
CA SER A 72 4.47 7.42 -6.79
C SER A 72 5.95 7.70 -6.98
N VAL A 73 6.37 7.89 -8.22
CA VAL A 73 7.74 8.21 -8.62
C VAL A 73 7.82 9.42 -9.54
N ASN A 74 6.68 9.99 -9.93
CA ASN A 74 6.62 11.19 -10.77
C ASN A 74 6.90 12.51 -10.03
N GLY A 75 7.09 12.47 -8.70
CA GLY A 75 7.38 13.64 -7.88
C GLY A 75 6.16 14.43 -7.38
N HIS A 76 4.93 13.96 -7.65
CA HIS A 76 3.68 14.56 -7.15
C HIS A 76 3.04 13.76 -6.01
N GLY A 77 3.68 12.68 -5.57
CA GLY A 77 3.17 11.75 -4.57
C GLY A 77 2.77 12.39 -3.25
N HIS A 78 3.42 13.48 -2.84
CA HIS A 78 3.04 14.18 -1.61
C HIS A 78 1.67 14.85 -1.71
N GLN A 79 1.49 15.70 -2.73
CA GLN A 79 0.24 16.44 -2.91
C GLN A 79 -0.93 15.48 -3.24
N GLU A 80 -0.69 14.51 -4.13
CA GLU A 80 -1.72 13.53 -4.48
C GLU A 80 -1.97 12.55 -3.34
N GLY A 81 -0.94 12.16 -2.59
CA GLY A 81 -1.04 11.30 -1.42
C GLY A 81 -1.94 11.90 -0.35
N LEU A 82 -1.73 13.18 0.02
CA LEU A 82 -2.59 13.88 0.99
C LEU A 82 -4.07 13.87 0.60
N ARG A 83 -4.35 14.09 -0.69
CA ARG A 83 -5.71 14.06 -1.23
C ARG A 83 -6.33 12.67 -1.20
N VAL A 84 -5.58 11.64 -1.61
CA VAL A 84 -6.07 10.26 -1.66
C VAL A 84 -6.31 9.70 -0.25
N ILE A 85 -5.39 9.93 0.69
CA ILE A 85 -5.54 9.39 2.04
C ILE A 85 -6.71 10.02 2.79
N GLU A 86 -6.94 11.33 2.62
CA GLU A 86 -8.12 12.00 3.17
C GLU A 86 -9.41 11.35 2.65
N ALA A 87 -9.49 11.05 1.35
CA ALA A 87 -10.64 10.38 0.76
C ALA A 87 -10.84 8.94 1.30
N LEU A 88 -9.76 8.17 1.46
CA LEU A 88 -9.81 6.82 2.05
C LEU A 88 -10.28 6.87 3.51
N ARG A 89 -9.78 7.81 4.31
CA ARG A 89 -10.17 7.97 5.73
C ARG A 89 -11.59 8.51 5.90
N ALA A 90 -12.10 9.27 4.94
CA ALA A 90 -13.49 9.69 4.90
C ALA A 90 -14.47 8.54 4.59
N CYS A 91 -14.01 7.46 3.94
CA CYS A 91 -14.82 6.29 3.61
C CYS A 91 -14.94 5.35 4.83
N PRO A 92 -16.15 5.09 5.37
CA PRO A 92 -16.29 4.29 6.58
C PRO A 92 -15.73 2.88 6.53
N GLU A 93 -15.85 2.23 5.38
CA GLU A 93 -15.41 0.86 5.12
C GLU A 93 -13.88 0.75 5.00
N LEU A 94 -13.20 1.84 4.61
CA LEU A 94 -11.75 1.86 4.37
C LEU A 94 -10.97 2.64 5.44
N ARG A 95 -11.67 3.31 6.36
CA ARG A 95 -11.07 4.23 7.33
C ARG A 95 -9.94 3.59 8.13
N SER A 96 -10.07 2.31 8.48
CA SER A 96 -9.09 1.56 9.26
C SER A 96 -8.20 0.65 8.41
N THR A 97 -8.36 0.63 7.08
CA THR A 97 -7.53 -0.21 6.22
C THR A 97 -6.09 0.32 6.23
N PRO A 98 -5.09 -0.51 6.59
CA PRO A 98 -3.69 -0.13 6.49
C PRO A 98 -3.37 0.41 5.10
N THR A 99 -2.79 1.60 5.04
CA THR A 99 -2.49 2.31 3.79
C THR A 99 -1.09 2.90 3.86
N VAL A 100 -0.26 2.59 2.89
CA VAL A 100 1.13 3.08 2.81
C VAL A 100 1.41 3.74 1.47
N ILE A 101 2.39 4.65 1.46
CA ILE A 101 2.85 5.32 0.25
C ILE A 101 4.37 5.28 0.12
N GLY A 102 4.88 5.15 -1.10
CA GLY A 102 6.33 5.17 -1.31
C GLY A 102 6.78 5.44 -2.73
N GLY A 103 8.09 5.61 -2.90
CA GLY A 103 8.75 5.97 -4.15
C GLY A 103 9.43 7.33 -4.06
N LYS A 104 9.25 8.18 -5.07
CA LYS A 104 9.76 9.55 -5.12
C LYS A 104 8.58 10.52 -5.02
N LEU A 105 8.23 10.95 -3.81
CA LEU A 105 6.99 11.68 -3.55
C LEU A 105 7.12 13.20 -3.76
N GLY A 106 8.31 13.67 -4.11
CA GLY A 106 8.61 15.09 -4.36
C GLY A 106 9.68 15.28 -5.42
N ILE A 107 9.75 16.49 -5.95
CA ILE A 107 10.76 16.88 -6.95
C ILE A 107 12.12 17.23 -6.33
N ALA A 108 12.14 17.58 -5.03
CA ALA A 108 13.33 18.06 -4.32
C ALA A 108 14.23 16.94 -3.74
N GLY A 109 13.98 15.67 -4.11
CA GLY A 109 14.69 14.50 -3.54
C GLY A 109 13.98 13.91 -2.32
N ALA A 110 14.56 12.89 -1.70
CA ALA A 110 13.95 12.12 -0.60
C ALA A 110 14.12 12.78 0.80
N ASP A 111 14.97 13.81 0.93
CA ASP A 111 15.37 14.39 2.23
C ASP A 111 14.45 15.54 2.68
N ASP A 112 13.14 15.31 2.73
CA ASP A 112 12.18 16.28 3.26
C ASP A 112 11.34 15.66 4.40
N PRO A 113 11.84 15.74 5.65
CA PRO A 113 11.15 15.16 6.81
C PRO A 113 9.76 15.74 7.06
N ASP A 114 9.49 16.97 6.61
CA ASP A 114 8.19 17.61 6.80
C ASP A 114 7.11 16.95 5.93
N ARG A 115 7.49 16.47 4.74
CA ARG A 115 6.61 15.75 3.82
C ARG A 115 6.20 14.38 4.35
N GLU A 116 7.15 13.60 4.86
CA GLU A 116 6.85 12.33 5.52
C GLU A 116 5.89 12.56 6.70
N ARG A 117 6.22 13.50 7.58
CA ARG A 117 5.41 13.83 8.75
C ARG A 117 3.99 14.26 8.37
N ALA A 118 3.83 15.04 7.31
CA ALA A 118 2.54 15.49 6.84
C ALA A 118 1.69 14.33 6.27
N LEU A 119 2.29 13.39 5.54
CA LEU A 119 1.59 12.20 5.01
C LEU A 119 1.14 11.27 6.14
N LEU A 120 2.00 11.03 7.14
CA LEU A 120 1.64 10.26 8.34
C LEU A 120 0.50 10.95 9.12
N ALA A 121 0.61 12.26 9.34
CA ALA A 121 -0.42 13.03 10.04
C ALA A 121 -1.77 13.07 9.29
N ALA A 122 -1.76 13.00 7.97
CA ALA A 122 -2.97 12.90 7.14
C ALA A 122 -3.62 11.51 7.19
N GLY A 123 -2.88 10.50 7.66
CA GLY A 123 -3.42 9.19 7.98
C GLY A 123 -2.79 8.03 7.21
N PHE A 124 -1.64 8.20 6.54
CA PHE A 124 -0.86 7.04 6.09
C PHE A 124 -0.26 6.33 7.29
N ASP A 125 -0.23 5.00 7.22
CA ASP A 125 0.34 4.17 8.29
C ASP A 125 1.87 4.04 8.17
N ALA A 126 2.42 4.20 6.96
CA ALA A 126 3.85 4.30 6.71
C ALA A 126 4.16 5.01 5.38
N VAL A 127 5.36 5.61 5.32
CA VAL A 127 5.90 6.29 4.13
C VAL A 127 7.29 5.72 3.82
N PHE A 128 7.60 5.47 2.54
CA PHE A 128 8.86 4.83 2.12
C PHE A 128 9.52 5.56 0.92
N GLU A 129 10.47 6.49 1.17
CA GLU A 129 11.09 7.34 0.12
C GLU A 129 12.59 7.11 -0.14
N ASP A 130 13.27 6.25 0.62
CA ASP A 130 14.74 6.20 0.65
C ASP A 130 15.35 4.81 0.29
N GLY A 131 16.67 4.67 0.45
CA GLY A 131 17.39 3.42 0.17
C GLY A 131 17.06 2.26 1.11
N ALA A 132 16.45 2.52 2.27
CA ALA A 132 15.99 1.51 3.23
C ALA A 132 14.49 1.17 3.06
N ALA A 133 13.77 1.89 2.20
CA ALA A 133 12.35 1.75 1.91
C ALA A 133 11.88 0.30 1.78
N VAL A 134 12.57 -0.53 0.99
CA VAL A 134 12.15 -1.92 0.75
C VAL A 134 12.26 -2.78 2.01
N ALA A 135 13.32 -2.60 2.79
CA ALA A 135 13.50 -3.35 4.04
C ALA A 135 12.45 -2.95 5.09
N GLY A 136 12.20 -1.64 5.21
CA GLY A 136 11.13 -1.11 6.07
C GLY A 136 9.74 -1.60 5.64
N PHE A 137 9.46 -1.58 4.34
CA PHE A 137 8.19 -2.08 3.80
C PHE A 137 7.98 -3.56 4.07
N ARG A 138 9.00 -4.40 3.87
CA ARG A 138 8.94 -5.83 4.21
C ARG A 138 8.64 -6.05 5.70
N ALA A 139 9.28 -5.27 6.58
CA ALA A 139 9.05 -5.35 8.02
C ALA A 139 7.61 -4.94 8.39
N PHE A 140 7.11 -3.84 7.82
CA PHE A 140 5.73 -3.37 8.03
C PHE A 140 4.70 -4.43 7.64
N VAL A 141 4.82 -4.98 6.43
CA VAL A 141 3.90 -6.03 5.94
C VAL A 141 3.99 -7.31 6.79
N GLY A 142 5.19 -7.68 7.24
CA GLY A 142 5.39 -8.79 8.18
C GLY A 142 4.73 -8.59 9.55
N GLY A 143 4.69 -7.35 10.04
CA GLY A 143 4.00 -6.97 11.28
C GLY A 143 2.48 -7.10 11.17
N LEU A 144 1.88 -6.63 10.06
CA LEU A 144 0.44 -6.77 9.79
C LEU A 144 -0.01 -8.24 9.82
N ARG A 145 0.75 -9.13 9.18
CA ARG A 145 0.46 -10.57 9.16
C ARG A 145 0.45 -11.19 10.57
N SER A 146 1.30 -10.67 11.45
CA SER A 146 1.47 -11.19 12.81
C SER A 146 0.42 -10.63 13.80
N GLY A 147 -0.46 -9.71 13.35
CA GLY A 147 -1.43 -9.02 14.21
C GLY A 147 -0.81 -8.08 15.24
N VAL A 148 0.48 -7.76 15.08
CA VAL A 148 1.22 -6.82 15.92
C VAL A 148 1.31 -5.51 15.15
N LEU A 149 0.42 -4.57 15.46
CA LEU A 149 0.62 -3.17 15.10
C LEU A 149 1.75 -2.64 16.00
N LEU A 150 2.89 -2.27 15.39
CA LEU A 150 3.93 -1.47 16.03
C LEU A 150 3.56 0.01 15.96
#